data_AF-A0A9W3SJH6-F1
#
_entry.id   AF-A0A9W3SJH6-F1
#
_cell.length_a   1.000
_cell.length_b   1.000
_cell.length_c   1.000
_cell.angle_alpha   90.00
_cell.angle_beta   90.00
_cell.angle_gamma   90.00
#
_symmetry.space_group_name_H-M   'P 1'
#
loop_
_entity.id
_entity.type
_entity.pdbx_description
1 polymer ?
#
loop_
_entity_poly.entity_id
_entity_poly.type
_entity_poly.pdbx_seq_one_letter_code
_entity_poly.pdbx_strand_id
1 'polypeptide(L)'
;MDIQLRKKRNHQAAYAFMRRLVKRFGEPAVLITDQAPALLCAFKKLKKNGFYTNTKHCTVKYLNNLIEQDYRHVKRRFAKSSGFQSIRHASCTIKGIETI
;
A
#
# COMPACT_ATOMS: atom_id res chain seq x y z
N MET A 1 -1.89 2.45 9.87
CA MET A 1 -1.29 1.85 8.65
C MET A 1 -2.29 0.88 8.06
N ASP A 2 -2.50 0.85 6.73
CA ASP A 2 -3.34 -0.16 6.05
C ASP A 2 -2.42 -1.01 5.16
N ILE A 3 -2.28 -2.30 5.47
CA ILE A 3 -1.39 -3.22 4.77
C ILE A 3 -2.20 -4.28 4.03
N GLN A 4 -2.01 -4.40 2.72
CA GLN A 4 -2.61 -5.47 1.92
C GLN A 4 -1.59 -6.54 1.54
N LEU A 5 -1.73 -7.72 2.15
CA LEU A 5 -0.98 -8.92 1.76
C LEU A 5 -1.63 -9.62 0.57
N ARG A 6 -0.83 -9.87 -0.48
CA ARG A 6 -1.21 -10.58 -1.70
C ARG A 6 -0.09 -11.53 -2.11
N LYS A 7 -0.44 -12.69 -2.67
CA LYS A 7 0.53 -13.68 -3.20
C LYS A 7 1.35 -13.13 -4.37
N LYS A 8 0.74 -12.27 -5.20
CA LYS A 8 1.37 -11.63 -6.36
C LYS A 8 1.11 -10.13 -6.30
N ARG A 9 2.15 -9.34 -6.59
CA ARG A 9 2.05 -7.87 -6.79
C ARG A 9 1.72 -7.61 -8.26
N ASN A 10 0.44 -7.64 -8.61
CA ASN A 10 -0.03 -7.39 -9.97
C ASN A 10 -0.83 -6.08 -10.08
N HIS A 11 -1.06 -5.63 -11.32
CA HIS A 11 -1.86 -4.44 -11.63
C HIS A 11 -3.23 -4.43 -10.94
N GLN A 12 -3.90 -5.59 -10.93
CA GLN A 12 -5.23 -5.73 -10.34
C GLN A 12 -5.22 -5.60 -8.82
N ALA A 13 -4.18 -6.12 -8.15
CA ALA A 13 -4.00 -5.95 -6.72
C ALA A 13 -3.76 -4.49 -6.35
N ALA A 14 -2.90 -3.79 -7.09
CA ALA A 14 -2.64 -2.35 -6.90
C ALA A 14 -3.93 -1.53 -7.08
N TYR A 15 -4.70 -1.80 -8.14
CA TYR A 15 -5.98 -1.14 -8.38
C TYR A 15 -6.99 -1.39 -7.25
N ALA A 16 -7.14 -2.64 -6.80
CA ALA A 16 -8.06 -2.99 -5.73
C ALA A 16 -7.64 -2.37 -4.38
N PHE A 17 -6.33 -2.26 -4.14
CA PHE A 17 -5.78 -1.62 -2.94
C PHE A 17 -6.11 -0.13 -2.90
N MET A 18 -5.69 0.61 -3.93
CA MET A 18 -5.89 2.05 -4.02
C MET A 18 -7.37 2.42 -3.98
N ARG A 19 -8.22 1.67 -4.69
CA ARG A 19 -9.69 1.87 -4.62
C ARG A 19 -10.24 1.66 -3.22
N ARG A 20 -9.72 0.69 -2.46
CA ARG A 20 -10.13 0.45 -1.07
C ARG A 20 -9.70 1.60 -0.17
N LEU A 21 -8.49 2.13 -0.36
CA LEU A 21 -7.98 3.28 0.41
C LEU A 21 -8.89 4.49 0.25
N VAL A 22 -9.27 4.85 -0.98
CA VAL A 22 -10.18 6.00 -1.20
C VAL A 22 -11.54 5.77 -0.56
N LYS A 23 -12.08 4.55 -0.66
CA LYS A 23 -13.36 4.24 -0.03
C LYS A 23 -13.33 4.29 1.49
N ARG A 24 -12.18 3.97 2.10
CA ARG A 24 -12.04 3.90 3.56
C ARG A 24 -11.64 5.24 4.18
N PHE A 25 -10.76 5.98 3.53
CA PHE A 25 -10.12 7.17 4.09
C PHE A 25 -10.48 8.45 3.31
N GLY A 26 -11.23 8.36 2.22
CA GLY A 26 -11.47 9.47 1.31
C GLY A 26 -10.34 9.70 0.32
N GLU A 27 -10.49 10.71 -0.54
CA GLU A 27 -9.47 11.08 -1.52
C GLU A 27 -8.35 11.88 -0.85
N PRO A 28 -7.08 11.43 -0.91
CA PRO A 28 -5.97 12.18 -0.33
C PRO A 28 -5.62 13.41 -1.18
N ALA A 29 -5.13 14.48 -0.55
CA ALA A 29 -4.62 15.64 -1.29
C ALA A 29 -3.31 15.32 -2.04
N VAL A 30 -2.45 14.48 -1.44
CA VAL A 30 -1.17 14.06 -2.00
C VAL A 30 -1.03 12.54 -1.88
N LEU A 31 -0.67 11.90 -2.99
CA LEU A 31 -0.35 10.48 -3.04
C LEU A 31 1.12 10.31 -3.40
N ILE A 32 1.88 9.70 -2.49
CA ILE A 32 3.29 9.37 -2.69
C ILE A 32 3.38 7.88 -3.01
N THR A 33 3.97 7.52 -4.15
CA THR A 33 4.24 6.12 -4.49
C THR A 33 5.66 5.92 -4.97
N ASP A 34 6.13 4.67 -4.89
CA ASP A 34 7.29 4.24 -5.64
C ASP A 34 7.03 4.33 -7.16
N GLN A 35 8.09 4.27 -7.95
CA GLN A 35 8.01 4.26 -9.41
C GLN A 35 7.60 2.88 -9.96
N ALA A 36 6.87 2.06 -9.19
CA ALA A 36 6.44 0.75 -9.64
C ALA A 36 5.43 0.88 -10.80
N PRO A 37 5.65 0.20 -11.94
CA PRO A 37 4.74 0.25 -13.09
C PRO A 37 3.31 -0.16 -12.72
N ALA A 38 3.18 -1.09 -11.77
CA ALA A 38 1.88 -1.59 -11.34
C ALA A 38 1.01 -0.54 -10.67
N LEU A 39 1.62 0.31 -9.83
CA LEU A 39 0.94 1.38 -9.10
C LEU A 39 0.62 2.55 -10.03
N LEU A 40 1.54 2.91 -10.92
CA LEU A 40 1.32 3.93 -11.95
C LEU A 40 0.15 3.57 -12.87
N CYS A 41 0.09 2.32 -13.33
CA CYS A 41 -1.01 1.83 -14.18
C CYS A 41 -2.36 1.85 -13.43
N ALA A 42 -2.36 1.38 -12.17
CA ALA A 42 -3.54 1.40 -11.32
C ALA A 42 -4.05 2.83 -11.06
N PHE A 43 -3.15 3.76 -10.74
CA PHE A 43 -3.47 5.18 -10.51
C PHE A 43 -4.08 5.83 -11.75
N LYS A 44 -3.46 5.66 -12.93
CA LYS A 44 -4.01 6.18 -14.20
C LYS A 44 -5.41 5.64 -14.48
N LYS A 45 -5.66 4.36 -14.21
CA LYS A 45 -6.99 3.75 -14.40
C LYS A 45 -8.01 4.29 -13.39
N LEU A 46 -7.61 4.52 -12.15
CA LEU A 46 -8.48 5.08 -11.11
C LEU A 46 -8.85 6.54 -11.41
N LYS A 47 -7.90 7.32 -11.92
CA LYS A 47 -8.13 8.70 -12.38
C LYS A 47 -9.16 8.77 -13.50
N LYS A 48 -9.10 7.84 -14.46
CA LYS A 48 -10.14 7.71 -15.51
C LYS A 48 -11.52 7.35 -14.95
N ASN A 49 -11.56 6.63 -13.83
CA ASN A 49 -12.81 6.23 -13.17
C ASN A 49 -13.34 7.27 -12.18
N GLY A 50 -12.79 8.48 -12.17
CA GLY A 50 -13.23 9.58 -11.29
C GLY A 50 -12.68 9.53 -9.86
N PHE A 51 -11.71 8.66 -9.56
CA PHE A 51 -11.01 8.63 -8.27
C PHE A 51 -9.66 9.35 -8.38
N TYR A 52 -9.22 10.06 -7.35
CA TYR A 52 -7.94 10.77 -7.36
C TYR A 52 -7.88 11.91 -8.41
N THR A 53 -8.99 12.60 -8.62
CA THR A 53 -9.10 13.71 -9.59
C THR A 53 -8.31 14.93 -9.15
N ASN A 54 -8.37 15.25 -7.85
CA ASN A 54 -7.72 16.40 -7.22
C ASN A 54 -6.39 16.02 -6.52
N THR A 55 -6.06 14.74 -6.50
CA THR A 55 -4.85 14.23 -5.86
C THR A 55 -3.59 14.58 -6.65
N LYS A 56 -2.60 15.18 -5.98
CA LYS A 56 -1.24 15.34 -6.54
C LYS A 56 -0.45 14.04 -6.36
N HIS A 57 0.01 13.46 -7.46
CA HIS A 57 0.84 12.26 -7.43
C HIS A 57 2.32 12.62 -7.47
N CYS A 58 3.09 12.14 -6.48
CA CYS A 58 4.51 12.41 -6.34
C CYS A 58 5.32 11.11 -6.26
N THR A 59 6.44 11.07 -6.97
CA THR A 59 7.37 9.92 -6.99
C THR A 59 8.78 10.32 -6.53
N VAL A 60 8.84 11.24 -5.56
CA VAL A 60 10.10 11.79 -5.05
C VAL A 60 10.84 10.73 -4.23
N LYS A 61 12.08 10.41 -4.62
CA LYS A 61 12.92 9.39 -3.95
C LYS A 61 13.05 9.63 -2.44
N TYR A 62 13.25 10.87 -2.02
CA TYR A 62 13.39 11.21 -0.61
C TYR A 62 12.13 10.85 0.22
N LEU A 63 10.94 11.16 -0.29
CA LEU A 63 9.68 10.82 0.37
C LEU A 63 9.44 9.31 0.40
N ASN A 64 9.82 8.61 -0.67
CA ASN A 64 9.80 7.16 -0.70
C ASN A 64 10.76 6.55 0.34
N ASN A 65 11.96 7.10 0.50
CA ASN A 65 12.90 6.67 1.53
C ASN A 65 12.35 6.86 2.95
N LEU A 66 11.63 7.96 3.21
CA LEU A 66 10.99 8.21 4.51
C LEU A 66 9.91 7.17 4.81
N ILE A 67 9.06 6.88 3.82
CA ILE A 67 8.03 5.83 3.91
C ILE A 67 8.69 4.46 4.12
N GLU A 68 9.72 4.12 3.34
CA GLU A 68 10.48 2.87 3.50
C GLU A 68 11.13 2.74 4.88
N GLN A 69 11.59 3.86 5.45
CA GLN A 69 12.14 3.91 6.79
C GLN A 69 11.09 3.64 7.86
N ASP A 70 9.90 4.21 7.74
CA ASP A 70 8.79 3.94 8.66
C ASP A 70 8.42 2.45 8.62
N TYR A 71 8.38 1.87 7.43
CA TYR A 71 8.17 0.44 7.24
C TYR A 71 9.30 -0.45 7.79
N ARG A 72 10.49 0.06 8.16
CA ARG A 72 11.55 -0.78 8.77
C ARG A 72 11.11 -1.36 10.11
N HIS A 73 10.38 -0.61 10.93
CA HIS A 73 9.89 -1.12 12.22
C HIS A 73 8.90 -2.26 12.03
N VAL A 74 7.98 -2.09 11.09
CA VAL A 74 7.01 -3.09 10.67
C VAL A 74 7.73 -4.35 10.12
N LYS A 75 8.70 -4.18 9.22
CA LYS A 75 9.51 -5.27 8.68
C LYS A 75 10.31 -6.00 9.75
N ARG A 76 10.87 -5.30 10.76
CA ARG A 76 11.59 -5.95 11.88
C ARG A 76 10.67 -6.79 12.74
N ARG A 77 9.45 -6.32 13.02
CA ARG A 77 8.43 -7.13 13.71
C ARG A 77 8.09 -8.39 12.90
N PHE A 78 7.96 -8.26 11.59
CA PHE A 78 7.71 -9.39 10.71
C PHE A 78 8.88 -10.37 10.56
N ALA A 79 10.12 -9.88 10.58
CA ALA A 79 11.32 -10.71 10.52
C ALA A 79 11.44 -11.62 11.76
N LYS A 80 11.01 -11.14 12.93
CA LYS A 80 10.99 -11.92 14.19
C LYS A 80 9.87 -12.98 14.22
N SER A 81 8.80 -12.81 13.44
CA SER A 81 7.66 -13.74 13.41
C SER A 81 7.85 -14.95 12.49
N SER A 82 9.10 -15.38 12.25
CA SER A 82 9.49 -16.66 11.62
C SER A 82 8.59 -17.09 10.45
N GLY A 83 8.74 -16.45 9.30
CA GLY A 83 8.25 -16.93 8.00
C GLY A 83 6.82 -17.46 8.00
N PHE A 84 5.83 -16.57 7.92
CA PHE A 84 4.42 -16.97 7.83
C PHE A 84 4.21 -18.05 6.77
N GLN A 85 3.92 -19.28 7.19
CA GLN A 85 3.74 -20.44 6.32
C GLN A 85 2.53 -20.29 5.37
N SER A 86 1.64 -19.33 5.65
CA SER A 86 0.50 -19.00 4.79
C SER A 86 0.12 -17.53 4.88
N ILE A 87 -0.49 -17.01 3.81
CA ILE A 87 -1.01 -15.63 3.75
C ILE A 87 -2.08 -15.37 4.81
N ARG A 88 -2.85 -16.40 5.21
CA ARG A 88 -3.87 -16.30 6.26
C ARG A 88 -3.25 -15.97 7.62
N HIS A 89 -2.23 -16.73 8.02
CA HIS A 89 -1.51 -16.50 9.28
C HIS A 89 -0.78 -15.15 9.29
N ALA A 90 -0.18 -14.77 8.15
CA ALA A 90 0.38 -13.43 7.96
C ALA A 90 -0.70 -12.35 8.16
N SER A 91 -1.85 -12.47 7.49
CA SER A 91 -2.93 -11.48 7.54
C SER A 91 -3.55 -11.32 8.92
N CYS A 92 -3.70 -12.39 9.69
CA CYS A 92 -4.17 -12.31 11.08
C CYS A 92 -3.18 -11.55 11.96
N THR A 93 -1.88 -11.82 11.79
CA THR A 93 -0.81 -11.14 12.54
C THR A 93 -0.74 -9.65 12.20
N ILE A 94 -0.86 -9.31 10.91
CA ILE A 94 -0.92 -7.90 10.46
C ILE A 94 -2.09 -7.17 11.12
N LYS A 95 -3.30 -7.75 11.07
CA LYS A 95 -4.49 -7.15 11.72
C LYS A 95 -4.26 -6.92 13.21
N GLY A 96 -3.62 -7.85 13.91
CA GLY A 96 -3.27 -7.70 15.32
C GLY A 96 -2.30 -6.54 15.59
N ILE A 97 -1.33 -6.31 14.69
CA ILE A 97 -0.39 -5.17 14.80
C ILE A 97 -1.07 -3.84 14.46
N GLU A 98 -2.05 -3.82 13.55
CA GLU A 98 -2.79 -2.61 13.15
C GLU A 98 -3.88 -2.18 14.17
N THR A 99 -4.22 -3.05 15.13
CA THR A 99 -5.28 -2.80 16.13
C THR A 99 -4.73 -2.27 17.47
N ILE A 100 -3.40 -2.21 17.63
CA ILE A 100 -2.71 -1.59 18.78
C ILE A 100 -2.31 -0.17 18.38
#